data_AF-A0A1G3RCI7-F1
#
_entry.id   AF-A0A1G3RCI7-F1
#
_cell.length_a   1.000
_cell.length_b   1.000
_cell.length_c   1.000
_cell.angle_alpha   90.00
_cell.angle_beta   90.00
_cell.angle_gamma   90.00
#
_symmetry.space_group_name_H-M   'P 1'
#
loop_
_entity.id
_entity.type
_entity.pdbx_description
1 polymer ?
#
loop_
_entity_poly.entity_id
_entity_poly.type
_entity_poly.pdbx_seq_one_letter_code
_entity_poly.pdbx_strand_id
1 'polypeptide(L)'
;MVSMVELERRISGDWIEAREAAADQYTLSKFFQLTPERLHDIARSLRLCVEEGVLEYKGALLRPVFISLEAMQYQSVSFVELELHDRPLENLLFVILLQRLVCSGVITLSKGRTVISIPTEAIGVNAILADIKQRIRLSADFQKHPAVKNIFVQVTIYQKEKKKMEDLLPTIKEDKSDTFRGNFQEVFQKIFDSIRKNYADLLAEEEARRLEQEGQSDILYRASLKSLVPLLNDQAKEVSRLRSTLAFARSDKYKTRAVLVSVFKDKAFFLALMDKENLAYARLCAELGRKSGLDCPPALGKRLGGELVRVLEKLARVEAPPQVG
;
A
#
# COMPACT_ATOMS: atom_id res chain seq x y z
N MET A 1 -23.19 -35.98 -18.41
CA MET A 1 -23.12 -35.89 -16.94
C MET A 1 -21.69 -35.82 -16.42
N VAL A 2 -20.72 -36.52 -17.03
CA VAL A 2 -19.30 -36.52 -16.62
C VAL A 2 -18.66 -35.11 -16.56
N SER A 3 -18.89 -34.24 -17.57
CA SER A 3 -18.29 -32.89 -17.65
C SER A 3 -18.69 -31.93 -16.51
N MET A 4 -19.90 -32.03 -15.94
CA MET A 4 -20.31 -31.14 -14.83
C MET A 4 -19.69 -31.56 -13.48
N VAL A 5 -19.57 -32.86 -13.23
CA VAL A 5 -18.92 -33.40 -12.01
C VAL A 5 -17.42 -33.09 -12.03
N GLU A 6 -16.79 -33.17 -13.21
CA GLU A 6 -15.38 -32.79 -13.39
C GLU A 6 -15.17 -31.29 -13.15
N LEU A 7 -16.06 -30.43 -13.64
CA LEU A 7 -16.06 -29.00 -13.38
C LEU A 7 -16.18 -28.70 -11.87
N GLU A 8 -17.13 -29.32 -11.17
CA GLU A 8 -17.31 -29.16 -9.72
C GLU A 8 -16.08 -29.60 -8.93
N ARG A 9 -15.47 -30.74 -9.32
CA ARG A 9 -14.24 -31.23 -8.70
C ARG A 9 -13.08 -30.26 -8.91
N ARG A 10 -12.94 -29.71 -10.11
CA ARG A 10 -11.92 -28.69 -10.43
C ARG A 10 -12.12 -27.41 -9.63
N ILE A 11 -13.34 -26.86 -9.63
CA ILE A 11 -13.68 -25.66 -8.85
C ILE A 11 -13.33 -25.86 -7.37
N SER A 12 -13.70 -27.03 -6.82
CA SER A 12 -13.45 -27.34 -5.41
C SER A 12 -11.95 -27.48 -5.12
N GLY A 13 -11.20 -28.19 -5.97
CA GLY A 13 -9.76 -28.35 -5.86
C GLY A 13 -9.02 -27.01 -5.93
N ASP A 14 -9.28 -26.23 -6.98
CA ASP A 14 -8.64 -24.92 -7.18
C ASP A 14 -8.88 -23.97 -6.00
N TRP A 15 -10.07 -24.00 -5.40
CA TRP A 15 -10.37 -23.20 -4.20
C TRP A 15 -9.63 -23.69 -2.96
N ILE A 16 -9.56 -25.00 -2.73
CA ILE A 16 -8.85 -25.58 -1.58
C ILE A 16 -7.39 -25.14 -1.62
N GLU A 17 -6.72 -25.31 -2.77
CA GLU A 17 -5.33 -24.92 -2.96
C GLU A 17 -5.11 -23.42 -2.74
N ALA A 18 -5.94 -22.57 -3.36
CA ALA A 18 -5.83 -21.11 -3.20
C ALA A 18 -6.08 -20.67 -1.75
N ARG A 19 -7.02 -21.31 -1.05
CA ARG A 19 -7.34 -21.03 0.35
C ARG A 19 -6.20 -21.42 1.29
N GLU A 20 -5.57 -22.58 1.05
CA GLU A 20 -4.41 -23.06 1.81
C GLU A 20 -3.18 -22.17 1.58
N ALA A 21 -2.94 -21.76 0.34
CA ALA A 21 -1.87 -20.83 0.01
C ALA A 21 -2.05 -19.46 0.67
N ALA A 22 -3.29 -19.06 0.95
CA ALA A 22 -3.64 -17.80 1.61
C ALA A 22 -3.49 -17.84 3.15
N ALA A 23 -2.53 -18.62 3.66
CA ALA A 23 -2.11 -18.62 5.07
C ALA A 23 -1.25 -17.38 5.40
N ASP A 24 -0.35 -17.00 4.50
CA ASP A 24 0.51 -15.82 4.60
C ASP A 24 0.83 -15.24 3.21
N GLN A 25 1.36 -14.02 3.18
CA GLN A 25 1.61 -13.27 1.94
C GLN A 25 2.70 -13.87 1.03
N TYR A 26 3.68 -14.59 1.59
CA TYR A 26 4.78 -15.16 0.81
C TYR A 26 4.35 -16.48 0.18
N THR A 27 3.67 -17.35 0.93
CA THR A 27 3.07 -18.57 0.38
C THR A 27 2.07 -18.23 -0.73
N LEU A 28 1.26 -17.18 -0.52
CA LEU A 28 0.33 -16.68 -1.51
C LEU A 28 1.02 -16.15 -2.78
N SER A 29 2.09 -15.35 -2.64
CA SER A 29 2.91 -14.85 -3.76
C SER A 29 3.47 -16.00 -4.60
N LYS A 30 4.04 -17.01 -3.93
CA LYS A 30 4.63 -18.19 -4.57
C LYS A 30 3.58 -19.04 -5.28
N PHE A 31 2.41 -19.23 -4.70
CA PHE A 31 1.30 -19.98 -5.32
C PHE A 31 0.88 -19.37 -6.66
N PHE A 32 0.74 -18.04 -6.72
CA PHE A 32 0.42 -17.31 -7.95
C PHE A 32 1.64 -17.02 -8.85
N GLN A 33 2.83 -17.53 -8.47
CA GLN A 33 4.08 -17.35 -9.21
C GLN A 33 4.32 -15.89 -9.61
N LEU A 34 4.11 -14.97 -8.67
CA LEU A 34 4.15 -13.54 -8.96
C LEU A 34 5.59 -13.07 -9.16
N THR A 35 5.85 -12.45 -10.31
CA THR A 35 7.13 -11.76 -10.56
C THR A 35 7.09 -10.33 -9.99
N PRO A 36 8.26 -9.71 -9.73
CA PRO A 36 8.34 -8.31 -9.33
C PRO A 36 7.60 -7.37 -10.29
N GLU A 37 7.69 -7.60 -11.61
CA GLU A 37 7.01 -6.80 -12.62
C GLU A 37 5.50 -6.92 -12.49
N ARG A 38 4.98 -8.15 -12.30
CA ARG A 38 3.55 -8.41 -12.11
C ARG A 38 3.04 -7.74 -10.83
N LEU A 39 3.81 -7.79 -9.74
CA LEU A 39 3.47 -7.10 -8.48
C LEU A 39 3.42 -5.58 -8.66
N HIS A 40 4.37 -5.00 -9.40
CA HIS A 40 4.37 -3.58 -9.73
C HIS A 40 3.20 -3.17 -10.63
N ASP A 41 2.80 -4.01 -11.59
CA ASP A 41 1.66 -3.74 -12.46
C ASP A 41 0.33 -3.77 -11.69
N ILE A 42 0.17 -4.73 -10.77
CA ILE A 42 -0.99 -4.77 -9.85
C ILE A 42 -1.01 -3.51 -8.98
N ALA A 43 0.13 -3.14 -8.39
CA ALA A 43 0.25 -1.94 -7.56
C ALA A 43 -0.07 -0.66 -8.35
N ARG A 44 0.42 -0.55 -9.60
CA ARG A 44 0.11 0.58 -10.49
C ARG A 44 -1.38 0.66 -10.78
N SER A 45 -2.01 -0.47 -11.10
CA SER A 45 -3.44 -0.53 -11.41
C SER A 45 -4.30 -0.14 -10.20
N LEU A 46 -3.94 -0.60 -9.00
CA LEU A 46 -4.59 -0.18 -7.75
C LEU A 46 -4.43 1.33 -7.46
N ARG A 47 -3.27 1.93 -7.79
CA ARG A 47 -3.05 3.38 -7.62
C ARG A 47 -3.93 4.24 -8.53
N LEU A 48 -4.29 3.72 -9.71
CA LEU A 48 -5.15 4.42 -10.66
C LEU A 48 -6.62 4.43 -10.22
N CYS A 49 -7.00 3.59 -9.24
CA CYS A 49 -8.35 3.53 -8.69
C CYS A 49 -8.53 4.58 -7.59
N VAL A 50 -8.72 5.83 -8.00
CA VAL A 50 -8.70 7.00 -7.10
C VAL A 50 -10.05 7.29 -6.45
N GLU A 51 -11.15 6.72 -6.92
CA GLU A 51 -12.51 7.04 -6.48
C GLU A 51 -12.99 6.12 -5.37
N GLU A 52 -12.83 4.79 -5.53
CA GLU A 52 -13.24 3.81 -4.51
C GLU A 52 -12.12 2.85 -4.10
N GLY A 53 -10.91 3.08 -4.61
CA GLY A 53 -9.71 2.31 -4.22
C GLY A 53 -9.83 0.84 -4.61
N VAL A 54 -9.76 -0.04 -3.61
CA VAL A 54 -9.80 -1.49 -3.85
C VAL A 54 -11.14 -1.95 -4.46
N LEU A 55 -12.26 -1.28 -4.15
CA LEU A 55 -13.58 -1.65 -4.69
C LEU A 55 -13.64 -1.38 -6.20
N GLU A 56 -13.22 -0.19 -6.60
CA GLU A 56 -13.10 0.22 -8.01
C GLU A 56 -12.17 -0.72 -8.79
N TYR A 57 -11.02 -1.09 -8.20
CA TYR A 57 -10.09 -2.05 -8.81
C TYR A 57 -10.76 -3.41 -9.10
N LYS A 58 -11.52 -3.96 -8.13
CA LYS A 58 -12.25 -5.23 -8.32
C LYS A 58 -13.28 -5.11 -9.44
N GLY A 59 -14.04 -4.02 -9.45
CA GLY A 59 -15.04 -3.74 -10.49
C GLY A 59 -14.42 -3.60 -11.88
N ALA A 60 -13.29 -2.93 -11.99
CA ALA A 60 -12.56 -2.73 -13.24
C ALA A 60 -12.07 -4.05 -13.86
N LEU A 61 -11.71 -5.04 -13.05
CA LEU A 61 -11.30 -6.37 -13.52
C LEU A 61 -12.48 -7.30 -13.82
N LEU A 62 -13.59 -7.20 -13.08
CA LEU A 62 -14.77 -8.05 -13.30
C LEU A 62 -15.61 -7.61 -14.51
N ARG A 63 -15.76 -6.30 -14.74
CA ARG A 63 -16.65 -5.77 -15.78
C ARG A 63 -16.30 -6.29 -17.19
N PRO A 64 -15.03 -6.29 -17.66
CA PRO A 64 -14.67 -6.82 -18.97
C PRO A 64 -15.00 -8.30 -19.16
N VAL A 65 -14.89 -9.10 -18.10
CA VAL A 65 -15.23 -10.53 -18.11
C VAL A 65 -16.72 -10.70 -18.43
N PHE A 66 -17.58 -9.97 -17.71
CA PHE A 66 -19.03 -10.07 -17.94
C PHE A 66 -19.47 -9.46 -19.27
N ILE A 67 -18.78 -8.44 -19.80
CA ILE A 67 -19.02 -7.94 -21.17
C ILE A 67 -18.72 -9.03 -22.20
N SER A 68 -17.61 -9.75 -22.04
CA SER A 68 -17.24 -10.85 -22.95
C SER A 68 -18.20 -12.02 -22.85
N LEU A 69 -18.63 -12.38 -21.63
CA LEU A 69 -19.64 -13.41 -21.41
C LEU A 69 -21.03 -13.00 -21.93
N GLU A 70 -21.36 -11.71 -21.90
CA GLU A 70 -22.60 -11.18 -22.46
C GLU A 70 -22.66 -11.40 -23.98
N ALA A 71 -21.56 -11.12 -24.67
CA ALA A 71 -21.42 -11.32 -26.10
C ALA A 71 -21.66 -12.80 -26.51
N MET A 72 -21.32 -13.76 -25.65
CA MET A 72 -21.54 -15.21 -25.89
C MET A 72 -23.02 -15.62 -26.01
N GLN A 73 -23.93 -14.77 -25.52
CA GLN A 73 -25.36 -15.01 -25.72
C GLN A 73 -25.74 -14.87 -27.19
N TYR A 74 -25.07 -13.97 -27.92
CA TYR A 74 -25.44 -13.60 -29.29
C TYR A 74 -24.49 -14.18 -30.33
N GLN A 75 -23.21 -14.38 -29.99
CA GLN A 75 -22.18 -14.87 -30.92
C GLN A 75 -21.23 -15.88 -30.28
N SER A 76 -20.52 -16.66 -31.10
CA SER A 76 -19.42 -17.50 -30.63
C SER A 76 -18.23 -16.62 -30.27
N VAL A 77 -17.86 -16.56 -29.00
CA VAL A 77 -16.65 -15.87 -28.56
C VAL A 77 -15.44 -16.76 -28.75
N SER A 78 -14.33 -16.18 -29.21
CA SER A 78 -13.08 -16.91 -29.43
C SER A 78 -12.47 -17.37 -28.10
N PHE A 79 -11.78 -18.52 -28.11
CA PHE A 79 -11.02 -18.96 -26.93
C PHE A 79 -9.90 -17.98 -26.54
N VAL A 80 -9.40 -17.21 -27.50
CA VAL A 80 -8.42 -16.14 -27.28
C VAL A 80 -9.02 -15.05 -26.41
N GLU A 81 -10.26 -14.61 -26.68
CA GLU A 81 -10.96 -13.63 -25.84
C GLU A 81 -11.19 -14.12 -24.41
N LEU A 82 -11.44 -15.42 -24.21
CA LEU A 82 -11.55 -16.01 -22.88
C LEU A 82 -10.20 -16.01 -22.13
N GLU A 83 -9.12 -16.35 -22.83
CA GLU A 83 -7.76 -16.42 -22.26
C GLU A 83 -7.24 -15.03 -21.82
N LEU A 84 -7.69 -13.95 -22.47
CA LEU A 84 -7.39 -12.58 -22.04
C LEU A 84 -7.83 -12.28 -20.60
N HIS A 85 -8.80 -13.03 -20.06
CA HIS A 85 -9.31 -12.84 -18.70
C HIS A 85 -8.61 -13.68 -17.64
N ASP A 86 -7.79 -14.67 -18.01
CA ASP A 86 -7.15 -15.59 -17.06
C ASP A 86 -6.26 -14.80 -16.07
N ARG A 87 -5.33 -13.98 -16.60
CA ARG A 87 -4.38 -13.21 -15.77
C ARG A 87 -5.07 -12.10 -14.95
N PRO A 88 -6.01 -11.30 -15.49
CA PRO A 88 -6.81 -10.37 -14.70
C PRO A 88 -7.57 -11.03 -13.54
N LEU A 89 -8.24 -12.17 -13.76
CA LEU A 89 -8.98 -12.86 -12.70
C LEU A 89 -8.06 -13.49 -11.65
N GLU A 90 -6.89 -13.96 -12.04
CA GLU A 90 -5.86 -14.42 -11.10
C GLU A 90 -5.34 -13.26 -10.24
N ASN A 91 -5.04 -12.10 -10.85
CA ASN A 91 -4.66 -10.89 -10.12
C ASN A 91 -5.76 -10.44 -9.16
N LEU A 92 -7.03 -10.51 -9.58
CA LEU A 92 -8.18 -10.18 -8.76
C LEU A 92 -8.29 -11.10 -7.53
N LEU A 93 -8.20 -12.42 -7.75
CA LEU A 93 -8.23 -13.40 -6.67
C LEU A 93 -7.10 -13.18 -5.67
N PHE A 94 -5.88 -12.96 -6.19
CA PHE A 94 -4.72 -12.62 -5.36
C PHE A 94 -4.97 -11.38 -4.50
N VAL A 95 -5.47 -10.28 -5.09
CA VAL A 95 -5.73 -9.03 -4.36
C VAL A 95 -6.81 -9.20 -3.29
N ILE A 96 -7.87 -9.96 -3.56
CA ILE A 96 -8.91 -10.25 -2.55
C ILE A 96 -8.33 -11.05 -1.38
N LEU A 97 -7.52 -12.08 -1.66
CA LEU A 97 -6.86 -12.88 -0.63
C LEU A 97 -5.83 -12.07 0.16
N LEU A 98 -5.10 -11.16 -0.50
CA LEU A 98 -4.18 -10.24 0.16
C LEU A 98 -4.91 -9.24 1.07
N GLN A 99 -6.03 -8.68 0.60
CA GLN A 99 -6.92 -7.84 1.41
C GLN A 99 -7.46 -8.60 2.62
N ARG A 100 -7.84 -9.88 2.45
CA ARG A 100 -8.26 -10.74 3.56
C ARG A 100 -7.17 -10.87 4.61
N LEU A 101 -5.91 -11.06 4.21
CA LEU A 101 -4.75 -11.18 5.10
C LEU A 101 -4.44 -9.87 5.85
N VAL A 102 -4.65 -8.71 5.22
CA VAL A 102 -4.58 -7.41 5.89
C VAL A 102 -5.71 -7.26 6.91
N CYS A 103 -6.95 -7.53 6.51
CA CYS A 103 -8.12 -7.40 7.38
C CYS A 103 -8.14 -8.40 8.56
N SER A 104 -7.54 -9.58 8.40
CA SER A 104 -7.40 -10.56 9.48
C SER A 104 -6.28 -10.20 10.48
N GLY A 105 -5.37 -9.30 10.10
CA GLY A 105 -4.19 -8.90 10.87
C GLY A 105 -2.99 -9.83 10.72
N VAL A 106 -3.03 -10.80 9.79
CA VAL A 106 -1.85 -11.61 9.44
C VAL A 106 -0.77 -10.72 8.84
N ILE A 107 -1.17 -9.78 7.97
CA ILE A 107 -0.30 -8.72 7.49
C ILE A 107 -0.53 -7.51 8.37
N THR A 108 0.53 -7.08 9.05
CA THR A 108 0.45 -5.90 9.91
C THR A 108 0.29 -4.65 9.05
N LEU A 109 -0.67 -3.81 9.43
CA LEU A 109 -0.83 -2.49 8.83
C LEU A 109 0.49 -1.72 8.98
N SER A 110 0.96 -1.14 7.88
CA SER A 110 2.09 -0.22 7.89
C SER A 110 1.72 0.94 8.79
N LYS A 111 2.48 1.14 9.88
CA LYS A 111 2.36 2.36 10.70
C LYS A 111 2.49 3.50 9.74
N GLY A 112 1.39 4.20 9.51
CA GLY A 112 1.37 5.36 8.65
C GLY A 112 2.36 6.35 9.23
N ARG A 113 3.61 6.33 8.78
CA ARG A 113 4.37 7.57 8.69
C ARG A 113 3.68 8.33 7.59
N THR A 114 2.57 9.00 7.91
CA THR A 114 2.33 10.30 7.29
C THR A 114 3.63 11.03 7.48
N VAL A 115 4.41 11.18 6.41
CA VAL A 115 5.55 12.07 6.43
C VAL A 115 4.92 13.44 6.52
N ILE A 116 4.69 13.90 7.75
CA ILE A 116 4.30 15.26 8.02
C ILE A 116 5.56 16.06 7.72
N SER A 117 5.70 16.45 6.46
CA SER A 117 6.80 17.31 6.03
C SER A 117 6.47 18.68 6.58
N ILE A 118 7.10 19.00 7.71
CA ILE A 118 7.04 20.35 8.27
C ILE A 118 8.15 21.13 7.57
N PRO A 119 7.82 22.12 6.72
CA PRO A 119 8.84 22.91 6.05
C PRO A 119 9.64 23.68 7.11
N THR A 120 10.93 23.36 7.22
CA THR A 120 11.86 23.99 8.17
C THR A 120 12.97 24.75 7.47
N GLU A 121 12.94 24.84 6.13
CA GLU A 121 13.95 25.51 5.32
C GLU A 121 14.08 27.00 5.66
N ALA A 122 12.94 27.64 6.00
CA ALA A 122 12.88 29.05 6.40
C ALA A 122 13.32 29.29 7.85
N ILE A 123 13.47 28.25 8.68
CA ILE A 123 13.81 28.40 10.09
C ILE A 123 15.34 28.49 10.23
N GLY A 124 15.81 29.58 10.84
CA GLY A 124 17.22 29.75 11.16
C GLY A 124 17.69 28.76 12.23
N VAL A 125 18.86 28.16 12.06
CA VAL A 125 19.43 27.17 13.00
C VAL A 125 19.52 27.69 14.44
N ASN A 126 19.79 28.98 14.62
CA ASN A 126 19.81 29.60 15.96
C ASN A 126 18.43 29.53 16.66
N ALA A 127 17.34 29.68 15.91
CA ALA A 127 15.99 29.56 16.44
C ALA A 127 15.68 28.11 16.84
N ILE A 128 16.08 27.14 16.00
CA ILE A 128 15.98 25.70 16.30
C ILE A 128 16.70 25.36 17.61
N LEU A 129 17.93 25.86 17.78
CA LEU A 129 18.72 25.60 18.99
C LEU A 129 18.15 26.30 20.24
N ALA A 130 17.56 27.49 20.08
CA ALA A 130 16.89 28.20 21.17
C ALA A 130 15.66 27.41 21.65
N ASP A 131 14.83 26.93 20.72
CA ASP A 131 13.65 26.11 21.02
C ASP A 131 14.04 24.80 21.72
N ILE A 132 15.03 24.06 21.19
CA ILE A 132 15.52 22.82 21.81
C ILE A 132 16.03 23.07 23.24
N LYS A 133 16.81 24.13 23.46
CA LYS A 133 17.30 24.49 24.80
C LYS A 133 16.17 24.85 25.75
N GLN A 134 15.15 25.56 25.27
CA GLN A 134 13.96 25.86 26.07
C GLN A 134 13.21 24.58 26.44
N ARG A 135 13.02 23.66 25.50
CA ARG A 135 12.34 22.37 25.75
C ARG A 135 13.11 21.47 26.72
N ILE A 136 14.43 21.44 26.66
CA ILE A 136 15.27 20.70 27.63
C ILE A 136 15.13 21.29 29.05
N ARG A 137 14.97 22.62 29.18
CA ARG A 137 14.70 23.24 30.48
C ARG A 137 13.34 22.83 31.05
N LEU A 138 12.34 22.63 30.18
CA LEU A 138 11.00 22.21 30.57
C LEU A 138 10.92 20.69 30.85
N SER A 139 11.74 19.88 30.17
CA SER A 139 11.83 18.44 30.36
C SER A 139 13.24 17.93 30.13
N ALA A 140 13.91 17.50 31.21
CA ALA A 140 15.28 16.98 31.14
C ALA A 140 15.40 15.69 30.31
N ASP A 141 14.34 14.89 30.24
CA ASP A 141 14.32 13.65 29.43
C ASP A 141 14.29 13.94 27.92
N PHE A 142 13.87 15.13 27.50
CA PHE A 142 13.88 15.53 26.09
C PHE A 142 15.30 15.49 25.49
N GLN A 143 16.33 15.71 26.31
CA GLN A 143 17.74 15.59 25.89
C GLN A 143 18.10 14.17 25.44
N LYS A 144 17.39 13.14 25.92
CA LYS A 144 17.65 11.75 25.57
C LYS A 144 17.10 11.38 24.19
N HIS A 145 16.25 12.22 23.59
CA HIS A 145 15.61 11.97 22.29
C HIS A 145 16.65 11.81 21.17
N PRO A 146 16.54 10.78 20.30
CA PRO A 146 17.52 10.52 19.24
C PRO A 146 17.76 11.72 18.30
N ALA A 147 16.69 12.37 17.86
CA ALA A 147 16.79 13.55 16.99
C ALA A 147 17.51 14.72 17.67
N VAL A 148 17.26 14.95 18.96
CA VAL A 148 17.93 16.00 19.75
C VAL A 148 19.43 15.70 19.88
N LYS A 149 19.80 14.45 20.15
CA LYS A 149 21.21 14.02 20.16
C LYS A 149 21.90 14.27 18.82
N ASN A 150 21.24 13.90 17.72
CA ASN A 150 21.79 14.12 16.37
C ASN A 150 22.00 15.61 16.08
N ILE A 151 21.08 16.48 16.50
CA ILE A 151 21.24 17.93 16.36
C ILE A 151 22.48 18.42 17.13
N PHE A 152 22.69 17.99 18.38
CA PHE A 152 23.88 18.37 19.14
C PHE A 152 25.19 17.81 18.55
N VAL A 153 25.16 16.61 17.97
CA VAL A 153 26.31 16.08 17.21
C VAL A 153 26.65 17.01 16.05
N GLN A 154 25.65 17.45 15.26
CA GLN A 154 25.85 18.38 14.15
C GLN A 154 26.36 19.76 14.61
N VAL A 155 25.88 20.28 15.75
CA VAL A 155 26.41 21.51 16.36
C VAL A 155 27.88 21.36 16.75
N THR A 156 28.26 20.20 17.29
CA THR A 156 29.65 19.92 17.65
C THR A 156 30.54 19.86 16.41
N ILE A 157 30.05 19.27 15.32
CA ILE A 157 30.74 19.25 14.01
C ILE A 157 30.90 20.69 13.49
N TYR A 158 29.85 21.50 13.53
CA TYR A 158 29.91 22.91 13.13
C TYR A 158 30.98 23.69 13.91
N GLN A 159 31.05 23.52 15.23
CA GLN A 159 32.07 24.19 16.05
C GLN A 159 33.49 23.77 15.67
N LYS A 160 33.71 22.48 15.38
CA LYS A 160 35.00 21.97 14.91
C LYS A 160 35.39 22.54 13.55
N GLU A 161 34.47 22.52 12.59
CA GLU A 161 34.72 23.05 11.25
C GLU A 161 34.90 24.58 11.25
N LYS A 162 34.14 25.30 12.09
CA LYS A 162 34.33 26.74 12.29
C LYS A 162 35.72 27.05 12.85
N LYS A 163 36.18 26.32 13.86
CA LYS A 163 37.53 26.49 14.41
C LYS A 163 38.60 26.19 13.35
N LYS A 164 38.43 25.12 12.58
CA LYS A 164 39.32 24.76 11.48
C LYS A 164 39.36 25.85 10.40
N MET A 165 38.23 26.46 10.09
CA MET A 165 38.16 27.60 9.17
C MET A 165 38.93 28.80 9.74
N GLU A 166 38.72 29.15 11.01
CA GLU A 166 39.42 30.26 11.70
C GLU A 166 40.93 30.04 11.76
N ASP A 167 41.38 28.81 12.01
CA ASP A 167 42.79 28.43 12.07
C ASP A 167 43.46 28.48 10.68
N LEU A 168 42.74 28.12 9.62
CA LEU A 168 43.26 28.09 8.25
C LEU A 168 43.20 29.45 7.57
N LEU A 169 42.22 30.30 7.91
CA LEU A 169 42.00 31.61 7.29
C LEU A 169 43.27 32.46 7.11
N PRO A 170 44.20 32.56 8.09
CA PRO A 170 45.41 33.39 7.98
C PRO A 170 46.46 32.80 7.03
N THR A 171 46.36 31.53 6.67
CA THR A 171 47.34 30.80 5.86
C THR A 171 46.96 30.72 4.38
N ILE A 172 45.75 31.15 4.04
CA ILE A 172 45.21 31.07 2.68
C ILE A 172 45.73 32.24 1.85
N LYS A 173 46.26 31.92 0.67
CA LYS A 173 46.65 32.92 -0.33
C LYS A 173 45.40 33.58 -0.92
N GLU A 174 45.53 34.85 -1.28
CA GLU A 174 44.41 35.69 -1.75
C GLU A 174 43.71 35.11 -2.99
N ASP A 175 44.47 34.48 -3.90
CA ASP A 175 43.99 33.78 -5.10
C ASP A 175 43.13 32.53 -4.80
N LYS A 176 43.18 31.99 -3.58
CA LYS A 176 42.42 30.80 -3.15
C LYS A 176 41.32 31.11 -2.15
N SER A 177 41.11 32.39 -1.82
CA SER A 177 40.15 32.84 -0.81
C SER A 177 38.70 32.43 -1.14
N ASP A 178 38.30 32.60 -2.40
CA ASP A 178 36.93 32.28 -2.84
C ASP A 178 36.64 30.78 -2.79
N THR A 179 37.58 29.96 -3.29
CA THR A 179 37.47 28.49 -3.24
C THR A 179 37.45 27.99 -1.79
N PHE A 180 38.27 28.58 -0.91
CA PHE A 180 38.28 28.27 0.51
C PHE A 180 36.91 28.56 1.15
N ARG A 181 36.36 29.75 0.91
CA ARG A 181 35.03 30.14 1.43
C ARG A 181 33.92 29.23 0.90
N GLY A 182 33.93 28.93 -0.40
CA GLY A 182 32.94 28.05 -1.03
C GLY A 182 32.90 26.66 -0.40
N ASN A 183 34.07 26.06 -0.15
CA ASN A 183 34.16 24.74 0.49
C ASN A 183 33.57 24.74 1.90
N PHE A 184 33.89 25.75 2.73
CA PHE A 184 33.33 25.84 4.07
C PHE A 184 31.84 26.20 4.07
N GLN A 185 31.38 27.00 3.11
CA GLN A 185 29.96 27.31 2.93
C GLN A 185 29.15 26.04 2.60
N GLU A 186 29.64 25.17 1.71
CA GLU A 186 29.00 23.88 1.43
C GLU A 186 28.95 22.97 2.66
N VAL A 187 30.05 22.90 3.42
CA VAL A 187 30.13 22.10 4.65
C VAL A 187 29.13 22.63 5.68
N PHE A 188 29.07 23.94 5.91
CA PHE A 188 28.11 24.54 6.84
C PHE A 188 26.67 24.32 6.39
N GLN A 189 26.38 24.45 5.09
CA GLN A 189 25.05 24.20 4.56
C GLN A 189 24.60 22.76 4.80
N LYS A 190 25.47 21.76 4.54
CA LYS A 190 25.18 20.34 4.83
C LYS A 190 24.88 20.10 6.30
N ILE A 191 25.62 20.76 7.19
CA ILE A 191 25.39 20.67 8.64
C ILE A 191 24.02 21.30 9.00
N PHE A 192 23.72 22.48 8.46
CA PHE A 192 22.44 23.16 8.70
C PHE A 192 21.25 22.38 8.17
N ASP A 193 21.35 21.78 6.98
CA ASP A 193 20.31 20.93 6.41
C ASP A 193 20.09 19.67 7.24
N SER A 194 21.17 19.09 7.79
CA SER A 194 21.06 17.98 8.74
C SER A 194 20.34 18.38 10.03
N ILE A 195 20.65 19.56 10.58
CA ILE A 195 19.96 20.08 11.78
C ILE A 195 18.47 20.30 11.48
N ARG A 196 18.14 20.97 10.38
CA ARG A 196 16.75 21.22 9.95
C ARG A 196 15.98 19.91 9.77
N LYS A 197 16.58 18.92 9.10
CA LYS A 197 15.96 17.60 8.92
C LYS A 197 15.63 16.91 10.24
N ASN A 198 16.61 16.82 11.16
CA ASN A 198 16.37 16.19 12.46
C ASN A 198 15.32 16.96 13.28
N TYR A 199 15.24 18.28 13.12
CA TYR A 199 14.22 19.09 13.78
C TYR A 199 12.82 18.88 13.17
N ALA A 200 12.72 18.80 11.85
CA ALA A 200 11.48 18.45 11.16
C ALA A 200 10.98 17.06 11.56
N ASP A 201 11.88 16.07 11.65
CA ASP A 201 11.57 14.72 12.10
C ASP A 201 10.98 14.72 13.52
N LEU A 202 11.55 15.55 14.41
CA LEU A 202 11.08 15.71 15.78
C LEU A 202 9.66 16.30 15.82
N LEU A 203 9.42 17.38 15.08
CA LEU A 203 8.10 18.01 15.02
C LEU A 203 7.06 17.08 14.38
N ALA A 204 7.44 16.30 13.38
CA ALA A 204 6.56 15.32 12.74
C ALA A 204 6.16 14.19 13.71
N GLU A 205 7.08 13.73 14.56
CA GLU A 205 6.81 12.72 15.58
C GLU A 205 5.89 13.26 16.69
N GLU A 206 6.04 14.53 17.07
CA GLU A 206 5.16 15.20 18.04
C GLU A 206 3.76 15.39 17.47
N GLU A 207 3.65 15.87 16.23
CA GLU A 207 2.38 16.03 15.54
C GLU A 207 1.66 14.69 15.35
N ALA A 208 2.39 13.62 14.99
CA ALA A 208 1.83 12.27 14.92
C ALA A 208 1.27 11.80 16.28
N ARG A 209 2.01 12.03 17.37
CA ARG A 209 1.53 11.73 18.74
C ARG A 209 0.30 12.56 19.12
N ARG A 210 0.24 13.82 18.71
CA ARG A 210 -0.94 14.68 18.93
C ARG A 210 -2.15 14.14 18.17
N LEU A 211 -1.99 13.79 16.89
CA LEU A 211 -3.05 13.18 16.07
C LEU A 211 -3.53 11.85 16.66
N GLU A 212 -2.64 11.03 17.21
CA GLU A 212 -3.00 9.81 17.95
C GLU A 212 -3.84 10.12 19.19
N GLN A 213 -3.47 11.12 20.00
CA GLN A 213 -4.20 11.55 21.19
C GLN A 213 -5.56 12.19 20.87
N GLU A 214 -5.65 12.90 19.74
CA GLU A 214 -6.88 13.54 19.25
C GLU A 214 -7.81 12.56 18.50
N GLY A 215 -7.43 11.28 18.39
CA GLY A 215 -8.21 10.26 17.70
C GLY A 215 -8.23 10.41 16.18
N GLN A 216 -7.34 11.22 15.62
CA GLN A 216 -7.12 11.36 14.18
C GLN A 216 -6.11 10.34 13.64
N SER A 217 -5.94 9.21 14.36
CA SER A 217 -5.17 8.08 13.86
C SER A 217 -5.82 7.50 12.59
N ASP A 218 -4.98 6.96 11.73
CA ASP A 218 -5.35 6.40 10.43
C ASP A 218 -6.54 5.43 10.55
N ILE A 219 -7.53 5.64 9.66
CA ILE A 219 -8.85 4.97 9.67
C ILE A 219 -8.73 3.43 9.76
N LEU A 220 -7.67 2.84 9.18
CA LEU A 220 -7.47 1.38 9.23
C LEU A 220 -7.17 0.85 10.62
N TYR A 221 -6.51 1.63 11.47
CA TYR A 221 -6.21 1.22 12.86
C TYR A 221 -7.41 1.34 13.77
N ARG A 222 -8.33 2.23 13.43
CA ARG A 222 -9.56 2.45 14.21
C ARG A 222 -10.67 1.49 13.79
N ALA A 223 -10.73 1.12 12.51
CA ALA A 223 -11.78 0.28 11.96
C ALA A 223 -11.65 -1.18 12.42
N SER A 224 -12.77 -1.83 12.73
CA SER A 224 -12.83 -3.26 13.04
C SER A 224 -12.75 -4.12 11.77
N LEU A 225 -11.61 -4.08 11.08
CA LEU A 225 -11.42 -4.70 9.75
C LEU A 225 -11.67 -6.21 9.72
N LYS A 226 -11.53 -6.91 10.86
CA LYS A 226 -11.79 -8.35 10.97
C LYS A 226 -13.21 -8.74 10.54
N SER A 227 -14.18 -7.84 10.68
CA SER A 227 -15.56 -8.05 10.23
C SER A 227 -15.70 -8.24 8.72
N LEU A 228 -14.72 -7.78 7.92
CA LEU A 228 -14.69 -7.94 6.46
C LEU A 228 -14.22 -9.33 6.01
N VAL A 229 -13.52 -10.07 6.87
CA VAL A 229 -12.87 -11.34 6.51
C VAL A 229 -13.84 -12.38 5.91
N PRO A 230 -15.04 -12.61 6.48
CA PRO A 230 -15.99 -13.56 5.89
C PRO A 230 -16.42 -13.16 4.48
N LEU A 231 -16.75 -11.89 4.27
CA LEU A 231 -17.17 -11.38 2.95
C LEU A 231 -16.03 -11.50 1.92
N LEU A 232 -14.80 -11.15 2.30
CA LEU A 232 -13.64 -11.28 1.43
C LEU A 232 -13.34 -12.74 1.08
N ASN A 233 -13.62 -13.67 2.00
CA ASN A 233 -13.49 -15.10 1.74
C ASN A 233 -14.56 -15.59 0.74
N ASP A 234 -15.80 -15.12 0.86
CA ASP A 234 -16.86 -15.41 -0.11
C ASP A 234 -16.53 -14.84 -1.49
N GLN A 235 -16.06 -13.59 -1.56
CA GLN A 235 -15.58 -13.00 -2.80
C GLN A 235 -14.45 -13.81 -3.45
N ALA A 236 -13.45 -14.22 -2.67
CA ALA A 236 -12.33 -15.02 -3.19
C ALA A 236 -12.81 -16.37 -3.73
N LYS A 237 -13.72 -17.04 -3.01
CA LYS A 237 -14.30 -18.32 -3.44
C LYS A 237 -15.03 -18.18 -4.78
N GLU A 238 -15.85 -17.15 -4.93
CA GLU A 238 -16.65 -16.94 -6.15
C GLU A 238 -15.78 -16.48 -7.33
N VAL A 239 -14.75 -15.66 -7.10
CA VAL A 239 -13.77 -15.32 -8.15
C VAL A 239 -12.94 -16.55 -8.55
N SER A 240 -12.58 -17.41 -7.59
CA SER A 240 -11.91 -18.68 -7.91
C SER A 240 -12.80 -19.57 -8.76
N ARG A 241 -14.08 -19.72 -8.39
CA ARG A 241 -15.08 -20.45 -9.17
C ARG A 241 -15.21 -19.91 -10.58
N LEU A 242 -15.30 -18.59 -10.75
CA LEU A 242 -15.34 -17.94 -12.06
C LEU A 242 -14.10 -18.30 -12.89
N ARG A 243 -12.90 -18.11 -12.33
CA ARG A 243 -11.62 -18.45 -12.99
C ARG A 243 -11.58 -19.92 -13.44
N SER A 244 -11.87 -20.85 -12.53
CA SER A 244 -11.88 -22.29 -12.81
C SER A 244 -12.88 -22.66 -13.89
N THR A 245 -14.05 -22.00 -13.89
CA THR A 245 -15.11 -22.25 -14.88
C THR A 245 -14.70 -21.77 -16.27
N LEU A 246 -14.10 -20.57 -16.38
CA LEU A 246 -13.58 -20.08 -17.67
C LEU A 246 -12.44 -20.96 -18.19
N ALA A 247 -11.50 -21.33 -17.31
CA ALA A 247 -10.39 -22.19 -17.66
C ALA A 247 -10.87 -23.60 -18.09
N PHE A 248 -11.90 -24.14 -17.44
CA PHE A 248 -12.54 -25.40 -17.84
C PHE A 248 -13.21 -25.28 -19.21
N ALA A 249 -13.98 -24.21 -19.43
CA ALA A 249 -14.66 -23.96 -20.70
C ALA A 249 -13.67 -23.73 -21.87
N ARG A 250 -12.45 -23.28 -21.59
CA ARG A 250 -11.37 -23.20 -22.58
C ARG A 250 -10.78 -24.58 -22.91
N SER A 251 -10.58 -25.44 -21.90
CA SER A 251 -9.99 -26.77 -22.08
C SER A 251 -10.96 -27.78 -22.68
N ASP A 252 -12.22 -27.78 -22.23
CA ASP A 252 -13.22 -28.76 -22.61
C ASP A 252 -13.97 -28.25 -23.86
N LYS A 253 -13.46 -28.53 -25.05
CA LYS A 253 -13.89 -27.93 -26.35
C LYS A 253 -15.36 -28.26 -26.77
N TYR A 254 -16.17 -28.85 -25.91
CA TYR A 254 -17.54 -29.30 -26.20
C TYR A 254 -18.56 -28.74 -25.18
N LYS A 255 -19.73 -28.26 -25.66
CA LYS A 255 -20.88 -27.79 -24.83
C LYS A 255 -20.59 -26.67 -23.82
N THR A 256 -19.58 -25.83 -24.06
CA THR A 256 -19.12 -24.75 -23.18
C THR A 256 -20.08 -23.57 -23.09
N ARG A 257 -20.87 -23.30 -24.15
CA ARG A 257 -21.81 -22.17 -24.19
C ARG A 257 -22.83 -22.20 -23.04
N ALA A 258 -23.36 -23.37 -22.68
CA ALA A 258 -24.34 -23.47 -21.60
C ALA A 258 -23.73 -23.12 -20.23
N VAL A 259 -22.49 -23.56 -19.99
CA VAL A 259 -21.73 -23.24 -18.77
C VAL A 259 -21.42 -21.74 -18.70
N LEU A 260 -20.91 -21.16 -19.78
CA LEU A 260 -20.55 -19.74 -19.85
C LEU A 260 -21.77 -18.81 -19.74
N VAL A 261 -22.90 -19.19 -20.36
CA VAL A 261 -24.18 -18.48 -20.19
C VAL A 261 -24.69 -18.60 -18.76
N SER A 262 -24.51 -19.74 -18.09
CA SER A 262 -24.85 -19.87 -16.66
C SER A 262 -24.03 -18.93 -15.79
N VAL A 263 -22.72 -18.80 -16.06
CA VAL A 263 -21.85 -17.86 -15.35
C VAL A 263 -22.27 -16.41 -15.59
N PHE A 264 -22.66 -16.06 -16.83
CA PHE A 264 -23.18 -14.73 -17.12
C PHE A 264 -24.44 -14.40 -16.30
N LYS A 265 -25.35 -15.36 -16.11
CA LYS A 265 -26.55 -15.17 -15.28
C LYS A 265 -26.22 -14.81 -13.83
N ASP A 266 -25.05 -15.25 -13.34
CA ASP A 266 -24.56 -14.92 -12.00
C ASP A 266 -23.97 -13.50 -11.90
N LYS A 267 -23.90 -12.70 -12.99
CA LYS A 267 -23.38 -11.31 -13.00
C LYS A 267 -23.95 -10.46 -11.88
N ALA A 268 -25.27 -10.49 -11.68
CA ALA A 268 -25.94 -9.71 -10.62
C ALA A 268 -25.46 -10.12 -9.22
N PHE A 269 -25.19 -11.41 -9.01
CA PHE A 269 -24.65 -11.92 -7.75
C PHE A 269 -23.21 -11.41 -7.51
N PHE A 270 -22.35 -11.41 -8.52
CA PHE A 270 -20.98 -10.86 -8.40
C PHE A 270 -20.99 -9.36 -8.11
N LEU A 271 -21.86 -8.59 -8.77
CA LEU A 271 -22.02 -7.16 -8.48
C LEU A 271 -22.52 -6.92 -7.06
N ALA A 272 -23.48 -7.73 -6.60
CA ALA A 272 -23.99 -7.66 -5.24
C ALA A 272 -22.92 -7.96 -4.17
N LEU A 273 -21.85 -8.71 -4.49
CA LEU A 273 -20.72 -8.90 -3.58
C LEU A 273 -19.90 -7.61 -3.40
N MET A 274 -19.81 -6.75 -4.42
CA MET A 274 -19.17 -5.43 -4.32
C MET A 274 -20.07 -4.48 -3.51
N ASP A 275 -21.38 -4.48 -3.77
CA ASP A 275 -22.33 -3.68 -3.00
C ASP A 275 -22.31 -4.04 -1.50
N LYS A 276 -22.23 -5.34 -1.18
CA LYS A 276 -22.06 -5.82 0.19
C LYS A 276 -20.78 -5.32 0.85
N GLU A 277 -19.68 -5.20 0.10
CA GLU A 277 -18.42 -4.66 0.62
C GLU A 277 -18.53 -3.17 0.89
N ASN A 278 -19.14 -2.41 -0.02
CA ASN A 278 -19.40 -0.99 0.18
C ASN A 278 -20.31 -0.74 1.40
N LEU A 279 -21.36 -1.55 1.56
CA LEU A 279 -22.22 -1.51 2.75
C LEU A 279 -21.47 -1.88 4.03
N ALA A 280 -20.54 -2.84 3.96
CA ALA A 280 -19.69 -3.19 5.11
C ALA A 280 -18.75 -2.04 5.47
N TYR A 281 -18.19 -1.34 4.48
CA TYR A 281 -17.43 -0.10 4.71
C TYR A 281 -18.28 0.98 5.38
N ALA A 282 -19.52 1.18 4.92
CA ALA A 282 -20.43 2.13 5.55
C ALA A 282 -20.75 1.79 7.01
N ARG A 283 -20.90 0.50 7.34
CA ARG A 283 -21.10 0.05 8.73
C ARG A 283 -19.88 0.32 9.61
N LEU A 284 -18.69 -0.04 9.14
CA LEU A 284 -17.43 0.25 9.83
C LEU A 284 -17.27 1.75 10.07
N CYS A 285 -17.60 2.56 9.07
CA CYS A 285 -17.58 4.01 9.18
C CYS A 285 -18.59 4.56 10.19
N ALA A 286 -19.77 3.95 10.31
CA ALA A 286 -20.75 4.34 11.32
C ALA A 286 -20.24 4.07 12.75
N GLU A 287 -19.55 2.94 12.96
CA GLU A 287 -18.93 2.57 14.24
C GLU A 287 -17.82 3.54 14.67
N LEU A 288 -17.13 4.16 13.71
CA LEU A 288 -16.01 5.09 13.95
C LEU A 288 -16.43 6.48 14.46
N GLY A 289 -17.73 6.82 14.39
CA GLY A 289 -18.28 8.10 14.82
C GLY A 289 -18.03 9.26 13.84
N ARG A 290 -19.07 10.06 13.58
CA ARG A 290 -19.13 11.18 12.61
C ARG A 290 -18.27 12.40 12.97
N LYS A 291 -16.95 12.28 13.12
CA LYS A 291 -16.08 13.47 13.33
C LYS A 291 -15.25 13.91 12.13
N SER A 292 -15.35 13.25 10.98
CA SER A 292 -14.41 13.51 9.87
C SER A 292 -14.98 14.27 8.66
N GLY A 293 -16.30 14.47 8.52
CA GLY A 293 -16.87 15.23 7.38
C GLY A 293 -16.57 14.68 5.97
N LEU A 294 -15.82 13.58 5.85
CA LEU A 294 -15.51 12.86 4.62
C LEU A 294 -16.52 11.75 4.38
N ASP A 295 -16.79 11.47 3.10
CA ASP A 295 -17.44 10.25 2.67
C ASP A 295 -16.55 9.05 3.03
N CYS A 296 -16.83 8.48 4.21
CA CYS A 296 -15.96 7.54 4.88
C CYS A 296 -15.81 6.18 4.15
N PRO A 297 -16.86 5.57 3.54
CA PRO A 297 -16.71 4.30 2.84
C PRO A 297 -15.71 4.37 1.67
N PRO A 298 -15.78 5.36 0.75
CA PRO A 298 -14.76 5.53 -0.27
C PRO A 298 -13.36 5.79 0.32
N ALA A 299 -13.27 6.58 1.39
CA ALA A 299 -11.99 6.84 2.06
C ALA A 299 -11.36 5.55 2.65
N LEU A 300 -12.18 4.66 3.20
CA LEU A 300 -11.74 3.36 3.71
C LEU A 300 -11.24 2.46 2.57
N GLY A 301 -11.98 2.38 1.47
CA GLY A 301 -11.59 1.64 0.26
C GLY A 301 -10.27 2.14 -0.34
N LYS A 302 -10.10 3.47 -0.44
CA LYS A 302 -8.84 4.12 -0.87
C LYS A 302 -7.70 3.78 0.07
N ARG A 303 -7.91 3.88 1.39
CA ARG A 303 -6.85 3.65 2.36
C ARG A 303 -6.42 2.18 2.40
N LEU A 304 -7.36 1.24 2.29
CA LEU A 304 -7.08 -0.19 2.08
C LEU A 304 -6.29 -0.41 0.79
N GLY A 305 -6.70 0.22 -0.32
CA GLY A 305 -5.96 0.16 -1.59
C GLY A 305 -4.52 0.65 -1.44
N GLY A 306 -4.30 1.78 -0.77
CA GLY A 306 -2.96 2.31 -0.47
C GLY A 306 -2.13 1.38 0.42
N GLU A 307 -2.76 0.65 1.34
CA GLU A 307 -2.07 -0.35 2.16
C GLU A 307 -1.65 -1.56 1.34
N LEU A 308 -2.54 -2.07 0.48
CA LEU A 308 -2.24 -3.17 -0.43
C LEU A 308 -1.09 -2.80 -1.37
N VAL A 309 -1.09 -1.58 -1.92
CA VAL A 309 0.02 -1.08 -2.75
C VAL A 309 1.37 -1.18 -2.01
N ARG A 310 1.43 -0.78 -0.73
CA ARG A 310 2.68 -0.89 0.05
C ARG A 310 3.11 -2.35 0.26
N VAL A 311 2.15 -3.23 0.53
CA VAL A 311 2.41 -4.66 0.68
C VAL A 311 2.95 -5.25 -0.62
N LEU A 312 2.33 -4.92 -1.76
CA LEU A 312 2.75 -5.35 -3.09
C LEU A 312 4.17 -4.88 -3.42
N GLU A 313 4.50 -3.61 -3.13
CA GLU A 313 5.85 -3.09 -3.35
C GLU A 313 6.90 -3.72 -2.44
N LYS A 314 6.52 -4.06 -1.21
CA LYS A 314 7.39 -4.81 -0.31
C LYS A 314 7.64 -6.22 -0.84
N LEU A 315 6.60 -6.92 -1.30
CA LEU A 315 6.74 -8.24 -1.91
C LEU A 315 7.62 -8.18 -3.17
N ALA A 316 7.43 -7.17 -4.03
CA ALA A 316 8.22 -7.03 -5.25
C ALA A 316 9.73 -6.89 -4.97
N ARG A 317 10.11 -6.21 -3.87
CA ARG A 317 11.50 -6.10 -3.43
C ARG A 317 12.07 -7.41 -2.89
N VAL A 318 11.24 -8.26 -2.30
CA VAL A 318 11.66 -9.57 -1.76
C VAL A 318 11.83 -10.58 -2.88
N GLU A 319 10.95 -10.55 -3.90
CA GLU A 319 11.01 -11.43 -5.07
C GLU A 319 12.09 -11.00 -6.09
N ALA A 320 12.68 -9.81 -5.93
CA ALA A 320 13.74 -9.34 -6.81
C ALA A 320 15.02 -10.19 -6.62
N PRO A 321 15.71 -10.59 -7.71
CA PRO A 321 16.96 -11.33 -7.61
C PRO A 321 18.01 -10.50 -6.85
N PRO A 322 18.92 -11.15 -6.09
CA PRO A 322 19.98 -10.43 -5.38
C PRO A 322 20.81 -9.62 -6.37
N GLN A 323 20.96 -8.32 -6.09
CA GLN A 323 21.85 -7.47 -6.88
C GLN A 323 23.28 -7.98 -6.67
N VAL A 324 23.82 -8.64 -7.70
CA VAL A 324 25.24 -9.01 -7.75
C VAL A 324 26.00 -7.70 -7.93
N GLY A 325 26.62 -7.24 -6.84
CA GLY A 325 27.55 -6.11 -6.82
C GLY A 325 28.98 -6.55 -7.01
#